data_AF-A0A6I5REC5-F1
#
_entry.id   AF-A0A6I5REC5-F1
#
_cell.length_a   1.000
_cell.length_b   1.000
_cell.length_c   1.000
_cell.angle_alpha   90.00
_cell.angle_beta   90.00
_cell.angle_gamma   90.00
#
_symmetry.space_group_name_H-M   'P 1'
#
loop_
_entity.id
_entity.type
_entity.pdbx_description
1 polymer ?
#
loop_
_entity_poly.entity_id
_entity_poly.type
_entity_poly.pdbx_seq_one_letter_code
_entity_poly.pdbx_strand_id
1 'polypeptide(L)' 'GMGRGEALRETQLEMIREGERYSHPYYWASFILAGDWRPLE' A
#
# COMPACT_ATOMS: atom_id res chain seq x y z
N GLY A 1 -14.56 2.82 8.29
CA GLY A 1 -13.11 2.62 8.51
C GLY A 1 -12.33 3.21 7.35
N MET A 2 -10.99 3.07 7.34
CA MET A 2 -10.14 3.49 6.21
C MET A 2 -10.52 2.74 4.92
N GLY A 3 -10.49 3.42 3.77
CA GLY A 3 -10.76 2.79 2.47
C GLY A 3 -9.65 1.81 2.09
N ARG A 4 -9.97 0.76 1.30
CA ARG A 4 -8.96 -0.23 0.89
C ARG A 4 -7.80 0.39 0.10
N GLY A 5 -8.11 1.39 -0.74
CA GLY A 5 -7.08 2.10 -1.52
C GLY A 5 -6.19 3.00 -0.68
N GLU A 6 -6.77 3.66 0.32
CA GLU A 6 -6.03 4.49 1.27
C GLU A 6 -5.10 3.63 2.13
N ALA A 7 -5.60 2.50 2.63
CA ALA A 7 -4.80 1.55 3.40
C ALA A 7 -3.59 1.01 2.61
N LEU A 8 -3.82 0.58 1.36
CA LEU A 8 -2.72 0.11 0.51
C LEU A 8 -1.67 1.20 0.26
N ARG A 9 -2.11 2.44 0.03
CA ARG A 9 -1.21 3.57 -0.21
C ARG A 9 -0.36 3.87 1.01
N GLU A 10 -0.94 3.91 2.20
CA GLU A 10 -0.20 4.17 3.45
C GLU A 10 0.83 3.07 3.70
N THR A 11 0.49 1.80 3.52
CA THR A 11 1.46 0.69 3.66
C THR A 11 2.62 0.81 2.68
N GLN A 12 2.37 1.14 1.40
CA GLN A 12 3.45 1.35 0.43
C GLN A 12 4.39 2.49 0.86
N LEU A 13 3.84 3.59 1.39
CA LEU A 13 4.62 4.71 1.89
C LEU A 13 5.43 4.34 3.14
N GLU A 14 4.87 3.55 4.05
CA GLU A 14 5.59 3.02 5.21
C GLU A 14 6.77 2.15 4.77
N MET A 15 6.57 1.23 3.81
CA MET A 15 7.65 0.37 3.29
C MET A 15 8.79 1.18 2.64
N ILE A 16 8.46 2.28 1.97
CA ILE A 16 9.46 3.19 1.40
C ILE A 16 10.21 3.94 2.51
N ARG A 17 9.49 4.40 3.54
CA ARG A 17 10.05 5.15 4.68
C ARG A 17 10.88 4.29 5.62
N GLU A 18 10.58 2.99 5.74
CA GLU A 18 11.32 2.04 6.57
C GLU A 18 12.77 1.82 6.09
N GLY A 19 13.12 2.31 4.89
CA GLY A 19 14.50 2.37 4.42
C GLY A 19 15.05 1.03 3.91
N GLU A 20 16.38 0.89 3.97
CA GLU A 20 17.28 -0.11 3.32
C GLU A 20 16.72 -1.51 3.03
N ARG A 21 15.78 -1.99 3.84
CA ARG A 21 15.18 -3.31 3.73
C ARG A 21 14.10 -3.44 2.65
N TYR A 22 13.23 -2.42 2.51
CA TYR A 22 12.01 -2.52 1.68
C TYR A 22 11.80 -1.35 0.71
N SER A 23 12.74 -0.41 0.65
CA SER A 23 12.66 0.76 -0.24
C SER A 23 12.61 0.37 -1.73
N HIS A 24 13.25 -0.74 -2.10
CA HIS A 24 13.30 -1.18 -3.49
C HIS A 24 11.89 -1.57 -4.01
N PRO A 25 11.44 -1.08 -5.18
CA PRO A 25 10.09 -1.33 -5.71
C PRO A 25 9.68 -2.80 -5.81
N TYR A 26 10.65 -3.71 -5.91
CA TYR A 26 10.44 -5.15 -5.87
C TYR A 26 9.53 -5.62 -4.71
N TYR A 27 9.57 -4.94 -3.57
CA TYR A 27 8.84 -5.36 -2.37
C TYR A 27 7.40 -4.88 -2.31
N TRP A 28 7.02 -3.84 -3.06
CA TRP A 28 5.72 -3.17 -2.88
C TRP A 28 4.97 -2.87 -4.18
N ALA A 29 5.67 -2.76 -5.32
CA ALA A 29 5.07 -2.31 -6.58
C ALA A 29 4.15 -3.35 -7.24
N SER A 30 4.28 -4.63 -6.90
CA SER A 30 3.40 -5.69 -7.39
C SER A 30 2.02 -5.69 -6.75
N PHE A 31 1.85 -5.03 -5.59
CA PHE A 31 0.58 -4.97 -4.90
C PHE A 31 -0.25 -3.81 -5.45
N ILE A 32 -1.15 -4.16 -6.35
CA ILE A 32 -2.13 -3.24 -6.93
C ILE A 32 -3.51 -3.53 -6.35
N LEU A 33 -4.28 -2.48 -6.08
CA LEU A 33 -5.68 -2.63 -5.72
C LEU A 33 -6.49 -2.90 -6.98
N ALA A 34 -7.25 -3.99 -6.99
CA ALA A 34 -8.25 -4.27 -8.02
C ALA A 34 -9.65 -4.30 -7.38
N GLY A 35 -10.62 -3.64 -8.02
CA GLY A 35 -12.01 -3.59 -7.54
C GLY A 35 -12.34 -2.35 -6.70
N ASP A 36 -13.30 -2.49 -5.79
CA ASP A 36 -13.85 -1.37 -5.03
C ASP A 36 -12.88 -0.83 -3.97
N TRP A 37 -12.50 0.43 -4.14
CA TRP A 37 -11.54 1.15 -3.30
C TRP A 37 -12.16 1.73 -2.03
N ARG A 38 -13.49 1.79 -1.96
CA ARG A 38 -14.22 2.38 -0.83
C ARG A 38 -14.05 1.53 0.45
N PRO A 39 -14.28 2.14 1.62
CA PRO A 39 -14.35 1.41 2.87
C PRO A 39 -15.33 0.23 2.80
N LEU A 40 -15.03 -0.81 3.57
CA LEU A 40 -16.00 -1.85 3.87
C LEU A 40 -17.17 -1.22 4.63
N GLU A 41 -18.38 -1.38 4.09
CA GLU A 41 -19.64 -1.18 4.82
C GLU A 41 -19.92 -2.37 5.74
#